data_AF-A0A963DSE7-F1
#
_entry.id   AF-A0A963DSE7-F1
#
_cell.length_a   1.000
_cell.length_b   1.000
_cell.length_c   1.000
_cell.angle_alpha   90.00
_cell.angle_beta   90.00
_cell.angle_gamma   90.00
#
_symmetry.space_group_name_H-M   'P 1'
#
loop_
_entity.id
_entity.type
_entity.pdbx_description
1 polymer ?
#
loop_
_entity_poly.entity_id
_entity_poly.type
_entity_poly.pdbx_seq_one_letter_code
_entity_poly.pdbx_strand_id
1 'polypeptide(L)'
;IRAEAQARKETFRYTQRADYDHGKAMERMAREEHVLRLKVPPEPIVVRDEVLGEIRFTSEHFDDFVIRKKDGFPTYHFAVVVDDALMGVTHVLRGQEHLNNTPKHVALQRALGFDTPVYAHMPLIFNEKGAKMSKRERDQAARQAVREAKMTASPVGSIAQGEFDAWLRDKTKQLGHDELEALAAHLH
;
A
#
# COMPACT_ATOMS: atom_id res chain seq x y z
N ILE A 1 -16.16 21.47 -5.24
CA ILE A 1 -15.58 20.26 -5.91
C ILE A 1 -15.52 18.99 -5.04
N ARG A 2 -14.75 18.93 -3.93
CA ARG A 2 -14.66 17.69 -3.12
C ARG A 2 -15.97 17.37 -2.41
N ALA A 3 -16.62 18.39 -1.85
CA ALA A 3 -17.94 18.28 -1.24
C ALA A 3 -19.02 17.87 -2.26
N GLU A 4 -18.94 18.37 -3.51
CA GLU A 4 -19.85 17.97 -4.60
C GLU A 4 -19.66 16.51 -5.01
N ALA A 5 -18.42 16.06 -5.19
CA ALA A 5 -18.13 14.65 -5.49
C ALA A 5 -18.63 13.72 -4.37
N GLN A 6 -18.45 14.14 -3.11
CA GLN A 6 -18.96 13.41 -1.95
C GLN A 6 -20.50 13.37 -1.94
N ALA A 7 -21.18 14.46 -2.28
CA ALA A 7 -22.64 14.50 -2.41
C ALA A 7 -23.15 13.56 -3.52
N ARG A 8 -22.39 13.41 -4.61
CA ARG A 8 -22.67 12.47 -5.70
C ARG A 8 -22.24 11.03 -5.43
N LYS A 9 -21.63 10.74 -4.27
CA LYS A 9 -21.02 9.43 -3.92
C LYS A 9 -19.98 8.95 -4.94
N GLU A 10 -19.31 9.89 -5.59
CA GLU A 10 -18.25 9.63 -6.56
C GLU A 10 -16.88 9.71 -5.88
N THR A 11 -15.91 8.94 -6.40
CA THR A 11 -14.52 9.11 -6.00
C THR A 11 -14.01 10.47 -6.45
N PHE A 12 -13.70 11.36 -5.51
CA PHE A 12 -13.08 12.63 -5.83
C PHE A 12 -11.67 12.41 -6.39
N ARG A 13 -11.43 12.89 -7.60
CA ARG A 13 -10.09 12.94 -8.22
C ARG A 13 -9.65 14.39 -8.32
N TYR A 14 -8.39 14.63 -8.03
CA TYR A 14 -7.78 15.93 -8.24
C TYR A 14 -7.16 15.93 -9.64
N THR A 15 -7.76 16.64 -10.59
CA THR A 15 -7.14 16.89 -11.90
C THR A 15 -6.96 18.40 -12.06
N GLN A 16 -5.91 18.81 -12.76
CA GLN A 16 -5.68 20.21 -13.05
C GLN A 16 -6.92 20.80 -13.74
N ARG A 17 -7.47 21.85 -13.15
CA ARG A 17 -8.63 22.54 -13.71
C ARG A 17 -8.25 23.28 -14.98
N ALA A 18 -9.22 23.45 -15.88
CA ALA A 18 -9.01 24.22 -17.12
C ALA A 18 -8.60 25.68 -16.88
N ASP A 19 -8.99 26.25 -15.72
CA ASP A 19 -8.68 27.62 -15.31
C ASP A 19 -7.39 27.72 -14.47
N TYR A 20 -6.54 26.69 -14.46
CA TYR A 20 -5.34 26.69 -13.64
C TYR A 20 -4.28 27.67 -14.18
N ASP A 21 -4.03 28.73 -13.43
CA ASP A 21 -3.04 29.75 -13.72
C ASP A 21 -1.68 29.40 -13.08
N HIS A 22 -0.73 28.95 -13.91
CA HIS A 22 0.61 28.60 -13.47
C HIS A 22 1.38 29.80 -12.90
N GLY A 23 1.18 31.02 -13.42
CA GLY A 23 1.88 32.21 -12.94
C GLY A 23 1.49 32.54 -11.50
N LYS A 24 0.17 32.61 -11.24
CA LYS A 24 -0.35 32.83 -9.88
C LYS A 24 0.01 31.71 -8.92
N ALA A 25 0.04 30.45 -9.40
CA ALA A 25 0.46 29.33 -8.58
C ALA A 25 1.93 29.47 -8.13
N MET A 26 2.82 29.90 -9.02
CA MET A 26 4.23 30.16 -8.71
C MET A 26 4.41 31.34 -7.75
N GLU A 27 3.64 32.42 -7.92
CA GLU A 27 3.67 33.56 -6.98
C GLU A 27 3.26 33.15 -5.56
N ARG A 28 2.22 32.32 -5.43
CA ARG A 28 1.78 31.78 -4.13
C ARG A 28 2.79 30.80 -3.55
N MET A 29 3.43 30.00 -4.40
CA MET A 29 4.47 29.04 -3.98
C MET A 29 5.59 29.71 -3.20
N ALA A 30 5.92 30.97 -3.51
CA ALA A 30 6.94 31.74 -2.82
C ALA A 30 6.52 32.24 -1.42
N ARG A 31 5.24 32.15 -1.07
CA ARG A 31 4.67 32.75 0.16
C ARG A 31 3.90 31.75 1.03
N GLU A 32 3.48 30.63 0.47
CA GLU A 32 2.60 29.65 1.11
C GLU A 32 3.20 28.25 1.08
N GLU A 33 2.96 27.48 2.14
CA GLU A 33 3.21 26.03 2.13
C GLU A 33 2.34 25.36 1.06
N HIS A 34 2.93 24.46 0.29
CA HIS A 34 2.28 23.83 -0.84
C HIS A 34 2.79 22.40 -1.05
N VAL A 35 1.97 21.60 -1.73
CA VAL A 35 2.37 20.28 -2.22
C VAL A 35 2.79 20.38 -3.68
N LEU A 36 3.66 19.49 -4.13
CA LEU A 36 3.89 19.28 -5.56
C LEU A 36 3.10 18.07 -6.02
N ARG A 37 2.43 18.20 -7.16
CA ARG A 37 1.68 17.13 -7.81
C ARG A 37 2.27 16.86 -9.18
N LEU A 38 2.25 15.60 -9.59
CA LEU A 38 2.50 15.26 -10.99
C LEU A 38 1.22 15.57 -11.79
N LYS A 39 1.33 16.35 -12.85
CA LYS A 39 0.28 16.45 -13.86
C LYS A 39 0.32 15.17 -14.70
N VAL A 40 -0.65 14.29 -14.50
CA VAL A 40 -0.69 13.01 -15.21
C VAL A 40 -1.10 13.26 -16.67
N PRO A 41 -0.38 12.67 -17.64
CA PRO A 41 -0.76 12.81 -19.04
C PRO A 41 -2.17 12.25 -19.34
N PRO A 42 -2.88 12.81 -20.34
CA PRO A 42 -4.19 12.31 -20.76
C PRO A 42 -4.11 10.97 -21.49
N GLU A 43 -2.95 10.56 -22.02
CA GLU A 43 -2.79 9.28 -22.69
C GLU A 43 -2.82 8.07 -21.73
N PRO A 44 -3.30 6.90 -22.21
CA PRO A 44 -3.23 5.67 -21.43
C PRO A 44 -1.80 5.27 -21.07
N ILE A 45 -1.64 4.77 -19.85
CA ILE A 45 -0.38 4.19 -19.38
C ILE A 45 -0.47 2.69 -19.55
N VAL A 46 0.48 2.14 -20.32
CA VAL A 46 0.62 0.71 -20.53
C VAL A 46 1.73 0.21 -19.63
N VAL A 47 1.40 -0.77 -18.79
CA VAL A 47 2.34 -1.51 -17.95
C VAL A 47 2.55 -2.87 -18.59
N ARG A 48 3.79 -3.19 -18.95
CA ARG A 48 4.18 -4.52 -19.42
C ARG A 48 4.74 -5.28 -18.23
N ASP A 49 4.01 -6.28 -17.78
CA ASP A 49 4.39 -7.13 -16.65
C ASP A 49 4.77 -8.53 -17.14
N GLU A 50 5.90 -9.06 -16.68
CA GLU A 50 6.39 -10.38 -17.07
C GLU A 50 5.52 -11.53 -16.54
N VAL A 51 4.72 -11.30 -15.49
CA VAL A 51 3.84 -12.33 -14.90
C VAL A 51 2.40 -12.14 -15.35
N LEU A 52 1.91 -10.90 -15.36
CA LEU A 52 0.51 -10.56 -15.63
C LEU A 52 0.25 -10.16 -17.09
N GLY A 53 1.29 -10.00 -17.91
CA GLY A 53 1.18 -9.54 -19.28
C GLY A 53 0.99 -8.02 -19.41
N GLU A 54 0.47 -7.59 -20.55
CA GLU A 54 0.21 -6.18 -20.81
C GLU A 54 -1.10 -5.72 -20.14
N ILE A 55 -0.99 -4.69 -19.30
CA ILE A 55 -2.13 -4.07 -18.61
C ILE A 55 -2.20 -2.61 -19.00
N ARG A 56 -3.34 -2.20 -19.54
CA ARG A 56 -3.60 -0.82 -19.97
C ARG A 56 -4.45 -0.09 -18.95
N PHE A 57 -3.95 1.05 -18.47
CA PHE A 57 -4.68 1.94 -17.57
C PHE A 57 -5.02 3.24 -18.30
N THR A 58 -6.30 3.62 -18.33
CA THR A 58 -6.74 4.88 -18.91
C THR A 58 -6.54 6.03 -17.93
N SER A 59 -6.31 7.24 -18.46
CA SER A 59 -6.10 8.47 -17.68
C SER A 59 -7.25 8.81 -16.74
N GLU A 60 -8.47 8.39 -17.10
CA GLU A 60 -9.65 8.54 -16.24
C GLU A 60 -9.48 7.88 -14.88
N HIS A 61 -8.66 6.83 -14.74
CA HIS A 61 -8.42 6.15 -13.47
C HIS A 61 -7.44 6.89 -12.55
N PHE A 62 -6.76 7.94 -13.03
CA PHE A 62 -5.72 8.63 -12.30
C PHE A 62 -6.12 10.04 -11.89
N ASP A 63 -5.61 10.46 -10.74
CA ASP A 63 -5.57 11.84 -10.31
C ASP A 63 -4.14 12.41 -10.48
N ASP A 64 -4.03 13.73 -10.54
CA ASP A 64 -2.77 14.45 -10.36
C ASP A 64 -2.29 14.26 -8.92
N PHE A 65 -1.55 13.18 -8.70
CA PHE A 65 -1.16 12.73 -7.37
C PHE A 65 0.01 13.54 -6.80
N VAL A 66 0.06 13.63 -5.46
CA VAL A 66 1.14 14.34 -4.75
C VAL A 66 2.45 13.56 -4.86
N ILE A 67 3.52 14.27 -5.23
CA ILE A 67 4.90 13.76 -5.31
C ILE A 67 5.79 14.34 -4.21
N ARG A 68 5.48 15.55 -3.72
CA ARG A 68 6.13 16.17 -2.57
C ARG A 68 5.08 16.73 -1.63
N LYS A 69 5.16 16.36 -0.36
CA LYS A 69 4.30 16.86 0.71
C LYS A 69 4.68 18.30 1.10
N LYS A 70 3.82 18.94 1.88
CA LYS A 70 4.04 20.32 2.39
C LYS A 70 5.25 20.46 3.30
N ASP A 71 5.62 19.38 3.98
CA ASP A 71 6.80 19.27 4.85
C ASP A 71 8.12 19.08 4.05
N GLY A 72 8.05 19.15 2.72
CA GLY A 72 9.20 18.98 1.83
C GLY A 72 9.57 17.53 1.53
N PHE A 73 9.03 16.55 2.26
CA PHE A 73 9.36 15.14 2.04
C PHE A 73 8.69 14.58 0.78
N PRO A 74 9.37 13.70 0.04
CA PRO A 74 8.80 13.02 -1.10
C PRO A 74 7.68 12.06 -0.66
N THR A 75 6.75 11.77 -1.56
CA THR A 75 5.83 10.63 -1.36
C THR A 75 6.53 9.33 -1.71
N TYR A 76 5.95 8.21 -1.27
CA TYR A 76 6.42 6.87 -1.61
C TYR A 76 6.67 6.70 -3.12
N HIS A 77 5.73 7.14 -3.97
CA HIS A 77 5.85 7.00 -5.42
C HIS A 77 7.05 7.77 -6.00
N PHE A 78 7.28 8.99 -5.52
CA PHE A 78 8.37 9.82 -6.01
C PHE A 78 9.73 9.30 -5.53
N ALA A 79 9.83 8.95 -4.24
CA ALA A 79 11.05 8.38 -3.67
C ALA A 79 11.45 7.10 -4.39
N VAL A 80 10.53 6.13 -4.53
CA VAL A 80 10.82 4.85 -5.19
C VAL A 80 11.32 5.04 -6.62
N VAL A 81 10.66 5.89 -7.42
CA VAL A 81 11.07 6.08 -8.82
C VAL A 81 12.45 6.73 -8.93
N VAL A 82 12.73 7.74 -8.10
CA VAL A 82 14.03 8.41 -8.09
C VAL A 82 15.12 7.45 -7.61
N ASP A 83 14.88 6.73 -6.52
CA ASP A 83 15.84 5.78 -5.96
C ASP A 83 16.13 4.63 -6.94
N ASP A 84 15.09 4.01 -7.52
CA ASP A 84 15.24 2.93 -8.51
C ASP A 84 16.07 3.38 -9.71
N ALA A 85 15.81 4.58 -10.24
CA ALA A 85 16.55 5.13 -11.38
C ALA A 85 18.02 5.43 -11.03
N LEU A 86 18.25 6.06 -9.88
CA LEU A 86 19.61 6.43 -9.43
C LEU A 86 20.44 5.21 -9.02
N MET A 87 19.79 4.13 -8.56
CA MET A 87 20.43 2.86 -8.21
C MET A 87 20.59 1.91 -9.41
N GLY A 88 20.10 2.29 -10.60
CA GLY A 88 20.21 1.46 -11.80
C GLY A 88 19.37 0.18 -11.75
N VAL A 89 18.20 0.23 -11.10
CA VAL A 89 17.27 -0.89 -11.02
C VAL A 89 16.74 -1.22 -12.43
N THR A 90 16.95 -2.46 -12.86
CA THR A 90 16.49 -2.95 -14.17
C THR A 90 15.22 -3.78 -14.09
N HIS A 91 14.96 -4.42 -12.95
CA HIS A 91 13.80 -5.29 -12.72
C HIS A 91 13.17 -5.00 -11.35
N VAL A 92 11.86 -4.78 -11.33
CA VAL A 92 11.07 -4.57 -10.12
C VAL A 92 10.16 -5.78 -9.91
N LEU A 93 10.58 -6.67 -9.01
CA LEU A 93 9.82 -7.85 -8.59
C LEU A 93 9.14 -7.57 -7.25
N ARG A 94 7.81 -7.58 -7.20
CA ARG A 94 7.05 -7.25 -5.98
C ARG A 94 5.67 -7.90 -5.95
N GLY A 95 5.00 -7.90 -4.80
CA GLY A 95 3.66 -8.45 -4.67
C GLY A 95 2.61 -7.71 -5.51
N GLN A 96 1.62 -8.45 -6.00
CA GLN A 96 0.52 -7.96 -6.83
C GLN A 96 -0.31 -6.84 -6.18
N GLU A 97 -0.28 -6.69 -4.86
CA GLU A 97 -0.88 -5.55 -4.16
C GLU A 97 -0.31 -4.19 -4.61
N HIS A 98 0.89 -4.16 -5.18
CA HIS A 98 1.52 -2.95 -5.67
C HIS A 98 1.22 -2.63 -7.14
N LEU A 99 0.45 -3.48 -7.84
CA LEU A 99 0.17 -3.33 -9.27
C LEU A 99 -0.49 -1.97 -9.59
N ASN A 100 -1.43 -1.53 -8.76
CA ASN A 100 -2.13 -0.26 -8.95
C ASN A 100 -1.22 0.97 -8.75
N ASN A 101 -0.02 0.79 -8.18
CA ASN A 101 0.96 1.86 -8.06
C ASN A 101 1.85 1.98 -9.31
N THR A 102 2.05 0.89 -10.03
CA THR A 102 2.92 0.82 -11.21
C THR A 102 2.62 1.88 -12.27
N PRO A 103 1.36 2.14 -12.68
CA PRO A 103 1.12 3.20 -13.66
C PRO A 103 1.53 4.59 -13.15
N LYS A 104 1.44 4.88 -11.84
CA LYS A 104 1.96 6.14 -11.28
C LYS A 104 3.48 6.21 -11.36
N HIS A 105 4.15 5.07 -11.17
CA HIS A 105 5.61 4.99 -11.27
C HIS A 105 6.06 5.18 -12.73
N VAL A 106 5.37 4.56 -13.68
CA VAL A 106 5.61 4.74 -15.12
C VAL A 106 5.36 6.19 -15.56
N ALA A 107 4.30 6.83 -15.06
CA ALA A 107 4.06 8.26 -15.32
C ALA A 107 5.22 9.14 -14.85
N LEU A 108 5.72 8.89 -13.64
CA LEU A 108 6.86 9.60 -13.06
C LEU A 108 8.15 9.35 -13.86
N GLN A 109 8.45 8.10 -14.21
CA GLN A 109 9.62 7.74 -15.01
C GLN A 109 9.62 8.51 -16.33
N ARG A 110 8.49 8.51 -17.06
CA ARG A 110 8.33 9.27 -18.31
C ARG A 110 8.51 10.76 -18.10
N ALA A 111 7.90 11.33 -17.06
CA ALA A 111 7.99 12.77 -16.78
C ALA A 111 9.41 13.22 -16.40
N LEU A 112 10.20 12.34 -15.77
CA LEU A 112 11.58 12.60 -15.38
C LEU A 112 12.60 12.17 -16.45
N GLY A 113 12.18 11.51 -17.52
CA GLY A 113 13.05 10.99 -18.56
C GLY A 113 13.87 9.76 -18.15
N PHE A 114 13.39 9.00 -17.15
CA PHE A 114 14.00 7.74 -16.74
C PHE A 114 13.49 6.57 -17.57
N ASP A 115 14.35 5.57 -17.74
CA ASP A 115 13.97 4.30 -18.33
C ASP A 115 12.94 3.57 -17.45
N THR A 116 12.02 2.86 -18.10
CA THR A 116 11.05 2.02 -17.40
C THR A 116 11.67 0.64 -17.16
N PRO A 117 11.84 0.20 -15.89
CA PRO A 117 12.34 -1.13 -15.60
C PRO A 117 11.31 -2.19 -15.98
N VAL A 118 11.78 -3.44 -16.09
CA VAL A 118 10.91 -4.59 -16.24
C VAL A 118 10.12 -4.80 -14.95
N TYR A 119 8.79 -4.94 -15.04
CA TYR A 119 7.94 -5.22 -13.89
C TYR A 119 7.54 -6.70 -13.86
N ALA A 120 7.50 -7.28 -12.67
CA ALA A 120 6.96 -8.62 -12.43
C ALA A 120 6.19 -8.62 -11.10
N HIS A 121 4.87 -8.79 -11.16
CA HIS A 121 4.02 -8.80 -9.96
C HIS A 121 3.69 -10.23 -9.52
N MET A 122 4.25 -10.62 -8.37
CA MET A 122 4.04 -11.94 -7.76
C MET A 122 2.60 -12.08 -7.23
N PRO A 123 1.92 -13.21 -7.51
CA PRO A 123 0.53 -13.41 -7.11
C PRO A 123 0.34 -13.37 -5.59
N LEU A 124 -0.86 -13.01 -5.17
CA LEU A 124 -1.24 -13.07 -3.76
C LEU A 124 -1.21 -14.53 -3.26
N ILE A 125 -0.69 -14.71 -2.05
CA ILE A 125 -0.75 -16.00 -1.35
C ILE A 125 -2.10 -16.08 -0.64
N PHE A 126 -2.83 -17.17 -0.89
CA PHE A 126 -4.11 -17.46 -0.26
C PHE A 126 -3.95 -18.55 0.79
N ASN A 127 -4.77 -18.52 1.84
CA ASN A 127 -4.88 -19.58 2.83
C ASN A 127 -5.75 -20.75 2.30
N GLU A 128 -5.85 -21.83 3.07
CA GLU A 128 -6.67 -23.01 2.71
C GLU A 128 -8.16 -22.69 2.53
N LYS A 129 -8.64 -21.57 3.09
CA LYS A 129 -10.01 -21.08 2.97
C LYS A 129 -10.21 -20.14 1.78
N GLY A 130 -9.18 -19.94 0.94
CA GLY A 130 -9.23 -19.05 -0.23
C GLY A 130 -9.20 -17.56 0.10
N ALA A 131 -8.94 -17.17 1.36
CA ALA A 131 -8.77 -15.77 1.75
C ALA A 131 -7.30 -15.34 1.61
N LYS A 132 -7.06 -14.06 1.32
CA LYS A 132 -5.70 -13.50 1.24
C LYS A 132 -4.98 -13.71 2.58
N MET A 133 -3.82 -14.35 2.53
CA MET A 133 -3.04 -14.65 3.72
C MET A 133 -2.61 -13.36 4.42
N SER A 134 -2.73 -13.32 5.75
CA SER A 134 -2.35 -12.15 6.54
C SER A 134 -1.50 -12.55 7.74
N LYS A 135 -0.61 -11.64 8.17
CA LYS A 135 0.23 -11.85 9.37
C LYS A 135 -0.59 -12.17 10.63
N ARG A 136 -1.87 -11.76 10.68
CA ARG A 136 -2.76 -11.93 11.83
C ARG A 136 -3.47 -13.27 11.86
N GLU A 137 -3.44 -14.06 10.79
CA GLU A 137 -4.21 -15.31 10.73
C GLU A 137 -3.72 -16.34 11.73
N ARG A 138 -2.41 -16.41 11.98
CA ARG A 138 -1.85 -17.30 13.01
C ARG A 138 -2.37 -16.95 14.40
N ASP A 139 -2.38 -15.66 14.74
CA ASP A 139 -2.94 -15.15 16.00
C ASP A 139 -4.44 -15.44 16.10
N GLN A 140 -5.20 -15.19 15.03
CA GLN A 140 -6.64 -15.48 14.99
C GLN A 140 -6.94 -16.97 15.13
N ALA A 141 -6.14 -17.84 14.50
CA ALA A 141 -6.27 -19.28 14.61
C ALA A 141 -5.98 -19.75 16.04
N ALA A 142 -4.90 -19.26 16.67
CA ALA A 142 -4.57 -19.58 18.06
C ALA A 142 -5.69 -19.13 19.02
N ARG A 143 -6.25 -17.93 18.84
CA ARG A 143 -7.40 -17.45 19.64
C ARG A 143 -8.61 -18.34 19.49
N GLN A 144 -8.89 -18.78 18.26
CA GLN A 144 -10.02 -19.65 17.98
C GLN A 144 -9.83 -21.01 18.67
N ALA A 145 -8.64 -21.62 18.55
CA ALA A 145 -8.31 -22.89 19.18
C ALA A 145 -8.40 -22.81 20.72
N VAL A 146 -7.86 -21.75 21.34
CA VAL A 146 -7.97 -21.50 22.79
C VAL A 146 -9.43 -21.40 23.25
N ARG A 147 -10.29 -20.74 22.45
CA ARG A 147 -11.73 -20.62 22.75
C ARG A 147 -12.45 -21.96 22.63
N GLU A 148 -12.14 -22.73 21.60
CA GLU A 148 -12.73 -24.07 21.36
C GLU A 148 -12.32 -25.05 22.47
N ALA A 149 -11.05 -25.00 22.89
CA ALA A 149 -10.52 -25.75 24.02
C ALA A 149 -11.02 -25.21 25.39
N LYS A 150 -11.78 -24.10 25.40
CA LYS A 150 -12.31 -23.44 26.61
C LYS A 150 -11.23 -23.16 27.66
N MET A 151 -10.02 -22.85 27.21
CA MET A 151 -8.90 -22.64 28.11
C MET A 151 -9.04 -21.29 28.83
N THR A 152 -8.93 -21.34 30.15
CA THR A 152 -8.94 -20.17 31.02
C THR A 152 -7.56 -19.85 31.60
N ALA A 153 -6.58 -20.71 31.35
CA ALA A 153 -5.20 -20.57 31.80
C ALA A 153 -4.22 -20.88 30.67
N SER A 154 -3.06 -20.23 30.72
CA SER A 154 -1.96 -20.48 29.80
C SER A 154 -1.31 -21.84 30.11
N PRO A 155 -1.02 -22.69 29.11
CA PRO A 155 -0.26 -23.91 29.31
C PRO A 155 1.10 -23.66 29.93
N VAL A 156 1.50 -24.52 30.86
CA VAL A 156 2.83 -24.45 31.50
C VAL A 156 3.92 -24.59 30.44
N GLY A 157 4.84 -23.63 30.38
CA GLY A 157 5.95 -23.62 29.41
C GLY A 157 5.61 -22.95 28.07
N SER A 158 4.39 -22.42 27.92
CA SER A 158 4.00 -21.63 26.74
C SER A 158 4.25 -20.13 26.95
N ILE A 159 3.20 -19.37 27.21
CA ILE A 159 3.24 -17.92 27.40
C ILE A 159 2.91 -17.58 28.86
N ALA A 160 3.39 -16.43 29.35
CA ALA A 160 3.11 -16.03 30.73
C ALA A 160 1.61 -15.79 30.95
N GLN A 161 1.07 -16.17 32.12
CA GLN A 161 -0.38 -16.05 32.39
C GLN A 161 -0.91 -14.62 32.20
N GLY A 162 -0.18 -13.60 32.66
CA GLY A 162 -0.58 -12.21 32.49
C GLY A 162 -0.59 -11.75 31.03
N GLU A 163 0.32 -12.28 30.20
CA GLU A 163 0.38 -12.05 28.75
C GLU A 163 -0.84 -12.68 28.07
N PHE A 164 -1.15 -13.93 28.41
CA PHE A 164 -2.31 -14.69 27.92
C PHE A 164 -3.63 -13.98 28.24
N ASP A 165 -3.81 -13.52 29.49
CA ASP A 165 -5.01 -12.82 29.92
C ASP A 165 -5.15 -11.45 29.24
N ALA A 166 -4.05 -10.74 29.03
CA ALA A 166 -4.05 -9.48 28.29
C ALA A 166 -4.40 -9.71 26.82
N TRP A 167 -3.80 -10.72 26.21
CA TRP A 167 -4.07 -11.10 24.82
C TRP A 167 -5.52 -11.52 24.63
N LEU A 168 -6.09 -12.38 25.49
CA LEU A 168 -7.49 -12.81 25.38
C LEU A 168 -8.49 -11.65 25.50
N ARG A 169 -8.20 -10.65 26.34
CA ARG A 169 -9.08 -9.49 26.55
C ARG A 169 -9.00 -8.46 25.43
N ASP A 170 -7.83 -8.22 24.86
CA ASP A 170 -7.62 -7.22 23.81
C ASP A 170 -7.46 -7.87 22.43
N LYS A 171 -8.45 -7.67 21.55
CA LYS A 171 -8.45 -8.22 20.17
C LYS A 171 -7.41 -7.58 19.25
N THR A 172 -6.80 -6.47 19.65
CA THR A 172 -5.77 -5.77 18.86
C THR A 172 -4.35 -6.20 19.23
N LYS A 173 -4.17 -6.73 20.46
CA LYS A 173 -2.92 -7.33 20.91
C LYS A 173 -2.67 -8.63 20.13
N GLN A 174 -1.46 -8.79 19.61
CA GLN A 174 -1.01 -10.01 18.93
C GLN A 174 0.14 -10.62 19.73
N LEU A 175 0.20 -11.95 19.78
CA LEU A 175 1.36 -12.66 20.32
C LEU A 175 2.49 -12.68 19.29
N GLY A 176 3.71 -12.78 19.79
CA GLY A 176 4.90 -13.03 18.99
C GLY A 176 4.87 -14.40 18.32
N HIS A 177 5.79 -14.63 17.39
CA HIS A 177 5.88 -15.90 16.68
C HIS A 177 6.13 -17.08 17.63
N ASP A 178 7.14 -16.96 18.49
CA ASP A 178 7.56 -18.01 19.41
C ASP A 178 6.47 -18.33 20.45
N GLU A 179 5.77 -17.30 20.91
CA GLU A 179 4.62 -17.42 21.82
C GLU A 179 3.45 -18.18 21.18
N LEU A 180 3.16 -17.89 19.92
CA LEU A 180 2.13 -18.60 19.16
C LEU A 180 2.52 -20.06 18.91
N GLU A 181 3.78 -20.34 18.60
CA GLU A 181 4.27 -21.71 18.43
C GLU A 181 4.21 -22.50 19.73
N ALA A 182 4.68 -21.91 20.83
CA ALA A 182 4.64 -22.53 22.14
C ALA A 182 3.20 -22.83 22.57
N LEU A 183 2.27 -21.87 22.37
CA LEU A 183 0.86 -22.09 22.65
C LEU A 183 0.24 -23.18 21.75
N ALA A 184 0.56 -23.18 20.45
CA ALA A 184 0.05 -24.16 19.49
C ALA A 184 0.49 -25.59 19.83
N ALA A 185 1.72 -25.78 20.33
CA ALA A 185 2.21 -27.10 20.74
C ALA A 185 1.38 -27.79 21.83
N HIS A 186 0.58 -27.03 22.59
CA HIS A 186 -0.32 -27.54 23.63
C HIS A 186 -1.79 -27.65 23.19
N LEU A 187 -2.11 -27.24 21.96
CA LEU A 187 -3.47 -27.23 21.39
C LEU A 187 -3.73 -28.43 20.46
N HIS A 188 -2.81 -29.40 20.42
CA HIS A 188 -2.87 -30.62 19.62
C HIS A 188 -2.98 -31.87 20.49
#